data_AF-A0A7X7J4S6-F1
#
_entry.id   AF-A0A7X7J4S6-F1
#
_cell.length_a   1.000
_cell.length_b   1.000
_cell.length_c   1.000
_cell.angle_alpha   90.00
_cell.angle_beta   90.00
_cell.angle_gamma   90.00
#
_symmetry.space_group_name_H-M   'P 1'
#
loop_
_entity.id
_entity.type
_entity.pdbx_description
1 polymer ?
#
loop_
_entity_poly.entity_id
_entity_poly.type
_entity_poly.pdbx_seq_one_letter_code
_entity_poly.pdbx_strand_id
1 'polypeptide(L)'
;SNWQTWHNAAMLWGGAVIGDEAWIRKAIEQPGQGFAFQMSVCLSIEGMWYENSWGYHFYTLDALVETCEGARRLGIDLWGHPNLKKMFLLPIRYAMANGSLPRFGDDVNASTQRIGSLGEPAYLVYREPLLVPYLSKTPTLENIMLGRKIESQALEHKPSPISEVMPSAGHAILRTAGPAGLTAAFTFSPYGGGHGHYDKLSFVLFGYQRELAVDPGRAASQAYRLPIHKHWYKATISHNTVVIDEQSQEPVAGTLRLFAGNDQYAAVVADCDTAYKGVAHRRLLVMTPTYLLVFDRLDSPDKEHQFDWLYHNRGTRAQCDAAMDPADLAAEPPGYQHIRNARQGTSDGRIRVAFHDESVTTHMTVAGEAPTQVVVGDGPGSSILDRVPLAMIRRTGRGARFVAVIEPVTGSAKPSVSSVAWRQENDDVIVEVVSGQNSESVRLAGDLGIEIRSGQKTVLASQPAGG
;
A
#
# COMPACT_ATOMS: atom_id res chain seq x y z
N SER A 1 -13.29 -16.18 7.72
CA SER A 1 -14.06 -15.00 7.30
C SER A 1 -14.36 -14.12 8.49
N ASN A 2 -14.37 -12.80 8.28
CA ASN A 2 -14.69 -11.80 9.29
C ASN A 2 -16.13 -11.94 9.85
N TRP A 3 -17.09 -12.44 9.05
CA TRP A 3 -18.45 -12.70 9.53
C TRP A 3 -18.48 -13.78 10.61
N GLN A 4 -17.70 -14.85 10.43
CA GLN A 4 -17.61 -15.91 11.42
C GLN A 4 -17.02 -15.41 12.75
N THR A 5 -16.13 -14.41 12.71
CA THR A 5 -15.59 -13.81 13.92
C THR A 5 -16.68 -13.12 14.74
N TRP A 6 -17.59 -12.39 14.08
CA TRP A 6 -18.77 -11.80 14.73
C TRP A 6 -19.78 -12.86 15.18
N HIS A 7 -19.96 -13.94 14.43
CA HIS A 7 -20.77 -15.07 14.88
C HIS A 7 -20.19 -15.70 16.15
N ASN A 8 -18.86 -15.87 16.24
CA ASN A 8 -18.20 -16.38 17.43
C ASN A 8 -18.43 -15.47 18.64
N ALA A 9 -18.28 -14.15 18.48
CA ALA A 9 -18.58 -13.19 19.53
C ALA A 9 -20.04 -13.31 20.01
N ALA A 10 -21.00 -13.36 19.08
CA ALA A 10 -22.42 -13.49 19.39
C ALA A 10 -22.76 -14.83 20.07
N MET A 11 -22.20 -15.94 19.59
CA MET A 11 -22.38 -17.27 20.19
C MET A 11 -21.81 -17.31 21.62
N LEU A 12 -20.64 -16.71 21.85
CA LEU A 12 -20.02 -16.67 23.17
C LEU A 12 -20.88 -15.87 24.15
N TRP A 13 -21.26 -14.64 23.80
CA TRP A 13 -22.08 -13.78 24.65
C TRP A 13 -23.49 -14.34 24.88
N GLY A 14 -24.13 -14.84 23.82
CA GLY A 14 -25.45 -15.47 23.92
C GLY A 14 -25.44 -16.69 24.83
N GLY A 15 -24.45 -17.59 24.64
CA GLY A 15 -24.25 -18.76 25.50
C GLY A 15 -23.99 -18.38 26.96
N ALA A 16 -23.16 -17.36 27.20
CA ALA A 16 -22.89 -16.85 28.54
C ALA A 16 -24.15 -16.34 29.25
N VAL A 17 -25.01 -15.59 28.55
CA VAL A 17 -26.24 -15.02 29.13
C VAL A 17 -27.27 -16.08 29.49
N ILE A 18 -27.44 -17.11 28.64
CA ILE A 18 -28.44 -18.16 28.87
C ILE A 18 -27.88 -19.37 29.65
N GLY A 19 -26.59 -19.37 29.98
CA GLY A 19 -25.93 -20.47 30.68
C GLY A 19 -25.72 -21.72 29.83
N ASP A 20 -25.61 -21.58 28.50
CA ASP A 20 -25.41 -22.70 27.57
C ASP A 20 -23.93 -22.81 27.15
N GLU A 21 -23.22 -23.76 27.79
CA GLU A 21 -21.81 -24.04 27.52
C GLU A 21 -21.56 -24.51 26.09
N ALA A 22 -22.54 -25.14 25.43
CA ALA A 22 -22.35 -25.64 24.07
C ALA A 22 -22.09 -24.50 23.08
N TRP A 23 -22.77 -23.36 23.25
CA TRP A 23 -22.53 -22.17 22.43
C TRP A 23 -21.18 -21.52 22.71
N ILE A 24 -20.75 -21.47 23.98
CA ILE A 24 -19.45 -20.93 24.39
C ILE A 24 -18.33 -21.79 23.78
N ARG A 25 -18.41 -23.12 23.96
CA ARG A 25 -17.44 -24.07 23.40
C ARG A 25 -17.40 -23.99 21.88
N LYS A 26 -18.55 -23.88 21.24
CA LYS A 26 -18.64 -23.73 19.78
C LYS A 26 -17.92 -22.47 19.29
N ALA A 27 -18.13 -21.32 19.94
CA ALA A 27 -17.45 -20.07 19.58
C ALA A 27 -15.92 -20.17 19.67
N ILE A 28 -15.40 -20.94 20.62
CA ILE A 28 -13.96 -21.01 20.91
C ILE A 28 -13.27 -22.14 20.14
N GLU A 29 -13.83 -23.34 20.20
CA GLU A 29 -13.15 -24.60 19.86
C GLU A 29 -13.64 -25.23 18.56
N GLN A 30 -14.75 -24.76 17.96
CA GLN A 30 -15.33 -25.43 16.79
C GLN A 30 -14.29 -25.56 15.65
N PRO A 31 -13.96 -26.79 15.22
CA PRO A 31 -13.02 -26.99 14.14
C PRO A 31 -13.44 -26.25 12.86
N GLY A 32 -12.50 -25.54 12.24
CA GLY A 32 -12.75 -24.79 11.01
C GLY A 32 -13.43 -23.42 11.19
N GLN A 33 -13.88 -23.06 12.39
CA GLN A 33 -14.70 -21.84 12.58
C GLN A 33 -14.43 -21.07 13.87
N GLY A 34 -14.13 -21.74 14.99
CA GLY A 34 -13.96 -21.12 16.30
C GLY A 34 -12.73 -20.21 16.42
N PHE A 35 -12.67 -19.43 17.49
CA PHE A 35 -11.58 -18.51 17.79
C PHE A 35 -10.19 -19.16 17.63
N ALA A 36 -9.98 -20.35 18.20
CA ALA A 36 -8.69 -21.04 18.13
C ALA A 36 -8.28 -21.37 16.69
N PHE A 37 -9.24 -21.80 15.87
CA PHE A 37 -9.00 -22.05 14.45
C PHE A 37 -8.65 -20.74 13.72
N GLN A 38 -9.46 -19.68 13.88
CA GLN A 38 -9.21 -18.39 13.21
C GLN A 38 -7.85 -17.79 13.57
N MET A 39 -7.44 -17.87 14.84
CA MET A 39 -6.13 -17.39 15.27
C MET A 39 -4.95 -18.18 14.70
N SER A 40 -5.17 -19.43 14.27
CA SER A 40 -4.16 -20.28 13.66
C SER A 40 -4.03 -20.13 12.14
N VAL A 41 -5.13 -19.82 11.43
CA VAL A 41 -5.14 -19.84 9.95
C VAL A 41 -5.47 -18.50 9.29
N CYS A 42 -6.14 -17.58 9.98
CA CYS A 42 -6.62 -16.34 9.37
C CYS A 42 -5.64 -15.16 9.54
N LEU A 43 -4.47 -15.39 10.13
CA LEU A 43 -3.46 -14.38 10.39
C LEU A 43 -2.15 -14.75 9.68
N SER A 44 -1.55 -13.77 9.02
CA SER A 44 -0.13 -13.86 8.63
C SER A 44 0.76 -13.97 9.86
N ILE A 45 2.03 -14.34 9.64
CA ILE A 45 3.04 -14.43 10.70
C ILE A 45 3.16 -13.13 11.47
N GLU A 46 3.05 -11.98 10.79
CA GLU A 46 3.13 -10.64 11.37
C GLU A 46 1.83 -10.17 12.05
N GLY A 47 0.72 -10.91 11.90
CA GLY A 47 -0.58 -10.59 12.51
C GLY A 47 -1.56 -9.85 11.61
N MET A 48 -1.30 -9.74 10.30
CA MET A 48 -2.27 -9.21 9.33
C MET A 48 -3.40 -10.21 9.15
N TRP A 49 -4.65 -9.75 9.25
CA TRP A 49 -5.83 -10.51 8.87
C TRP A 49 -5.80 -10.88 7.38
N TYR A 50 -6.18 -12.12 7.04
CA TYR A 50 -5.99 -12.70 5.71
C TYR A 50 -6.65 -11.92 4.56
N GLU A 51 -7.68 -11.13 4.86
CA GLU A 51 -8.36 -10.29 3.85
C GLU A 51 -7.51 -9.11 3.40
N ASN A 52 -6.37 -8.88 4.06
CA ASN A 52 -5.31 -7.97 3.63
C ASN A 52 -5.80 -6.52 3.39
N SER A 53 -6.83 -6.14 4.15
CA SER A 53 -7.45 -4.82 4.15
C SER A 53 -7.49 -4.29 5.58
N TRP A 54 -7.12 -3.03 5.79
CA TRP A 54 -7.12 -2.44 7.14
C TRP A 54 -8.53 -2.27 7.71
N GLY A 55 -9.50 -1.93 6.87
CA GLY A 55 -10.91 -1.87 7.28
C GLY A 55 -11.36 -3.20 7.87
N TYR A 56 -11.04 -4.30 7.19
CA TYR A 56 -11.39 -5.65 7.63
C TYR A 56 -10.49 -6.22 8.72
N HIS A 57 -9.24 -5.77 8.81
CA HIS A 57 -8.35 -6.04 9.93
C HIS A 57 -8.99 -5.53 11.23
N PHE A 58 -9.35 -4.24 11.27
CA PHE A 58 -9.95 -3.66 12.48
C PHE A 58 -11.37 -4.16 12.73
N TYR A 59 -12.20 -4.31 11.69
CA TYR A 59 -13.55 -4.89 11.84
C TYR A 59 -13.53 -6.28 12.47
N THR A 60 -12.51 -7.09 12.14
CA THR A 60 -12.31 -8.39 12.75
C THR A 60 -11.73 -8.27 14.16
N LEU A 61 -10.76 -7.37 14.36
CA LEU A 61 -10.17 -7.15 15.67
C LEU A 61 -11.22 -6.69 16.69
N ASP A 62 -12.17 -5.83 16.30
CA ASP A 62 -13.32 -5.43 17.12
C ASP A 62 -14.05 -6.69 17.65
N ALA A 63 -14.42 -7.63 16.78
CA ALA A 63 -15.11 -8.88 17.16
C ALA A 63 -14.25 -9.83 18.03
N LEU A 64 -12.94 -9.87 17.79
CA LEU A 64 -12.02 -10.67 18.59
C LEU A 64 -11.89 -10.11 20.01
N VAL A 65 -11.83 -8.79 20.15
CA VAL A 65 -11.84 -8.12 21.46
C VAL A 65 -13.13 -8.44 22.21
N GLU A 66 -14.29 -8.36 21.54
CA GLU A 66 -15.57 -8.74 22.14
C GLU A 66 -15.59 -10.21 22.61
N THR A 67 -15.06 -11.11 21.79
CA THR A 67 -14.94 -12.53 22.13
C THR A 67 -14.04 -12.74 23.36
N CYS A 68 -12.89 -12.08 23.40
CA CYS A 68 -11.93 -12.19 24.51
C CYS A 68 -12.47 -11.57 25.80
N GLU A 69 -13.18 -10.45 25.71
CA GLU A 69 -13.78 -9.78 26.85
C GLU A 69 -14.95 -10.56 27.45
N GLY A 70 -15.77 -11.20 26.61
CA GLY A 70 -16.79 -12.14 27.07
C GLY A 70 -16.16 -13.35 27.75
N ALA A 71 -15.14 -13.96 27.12
CA ALA A 71 -14.42 -15.12 27.68
C ALA A 71 -13.78 -14.81 29.03
N ARG A 72 -13.14 -13.63 29.17
CA ARG A 72 -12.51 -13.16 30.41
C ARG A 72 -13.49 -13.11 31.59
N ARG A 73 -14.75 -12.73 31.35
CA ARG A 73 -15.81 -12.69 32.37
C ARG A 73 -16.25 -14.07 32.84
N LEU A 74 -16.00 -15.09 32.04
CA LEU A 74 -16.21 -16.50 32.36
C LEU A 74 -14.95 -17.17 32.95
N GLY A 75 -13.86 -16.42 33.14
CA GLY A 75 -12.58 -16.96 33.59
C GLY A 75 -11.79 -17.74 32.53
N ILE A 76 -12.14 -17.59 31.25
CA ILE A 76 -11.44 -18.22 30.12
C ILE A 76 -10.44 -17.22 29.54
N ASP A 77 -9.16 -17.59 29.52
CA ASP A 77 -8.10 -16.74 28.95
C ASP A 77 -7.92 -16.98 27.44
N LEU A 78 -8.50 -16.08 26.63
CA LEU A 78 -8.23 -16.00 25.19
C LEU A 78 -7.21 -14.91 24.85
N TRP A 79 -7.02 -13.94 25.76
CA TRP A 79 -6.08 -12.84 25.59
C TRP A 79 -4.63 -13.32 25.57
N GLY A 80 -4.32 -14.44 26.23
CA GLY A 80 -3.01 -15.07 26.21
C GLY A 80 -2.57 -15.59 24.83
N HIS A 81 -3.43 -15.59 23.81
CA HIS A 81 -3.07 -16.11 22.48
C HIS A 81 -2.03 -15.21 21.77
N PRO A 82 -0.86 -15.73 21.38
CA PRO A 82 0.27 -14.91 20.92
C PRO A 82 -0.02 -14.12 19.64
N ASN A 83 -0.86 -14.65 18.74
CA ASN A 83 -1.19 -13.95 17.49
C ASN A 83 -2.12 -12.74 17.70
N LEU A 84 -2.90 -12.70 18.80
CA LEU A 84 -3.79 -11.58 19.06
C LEU A 84 -2.99 -10.32 19.37
N LYS A 85 -1.92 -10.42 20.19
CA LYS A 85 -1.01 -9.29 20.46
C LYS A 85 -0.45 -8.69 19.17
N LYS A 86 -0.09 -9.52 18.18
CA LYS A 86 0.48 -9.05 16.92
C LYS A 86 -0.47 -8.17 16.12
N MET A 87 -1.77 -8.45 16.15
CA MET A 87 -2.79 -7.62 15.46
C MET A 87 -2.78 -6.17 15.95
N PHE A 88 -2.56 -5.94 17.24
CA PHE A 88 -2.49 -4.58 17.79
C PHE A 88 -1.20 -3.82 17.42
N LEU A 89 -0.10 -4.55 17.25
CA LEU A 89 1.22 -3.95 16.99
C LEU A 89 1.49 -3.75 15.50
N LEU A 90 0.85 -4.53 14.64
CA LEU A 90 1.09 -4.45 13.20
C LEU A 90 0.79 -3.06 12.61
N PRO A 91 -0.33 -2.37 12.92
CA PRO A 91 -0.61 -1.06 12.33
C PRO A 91 0.48 -0.02 12.65
N ILE A 92 1.19 -0.15 13.78
CA ILE A 92 2.29 0.75 14.15
C ILE A 92 3.44 0.65 13.12
N ARG A 93 3.74 -0.58 12.66
CA ARG A 93 4.78 -0.84 11.66
C ARG A 93 4.41 -0.31 10.27
N TYR A 94 3.11 -0.20 9.98
CA TYR A 94 2.59 0.33 8.71
C TYR A 94 2.31 1.83 8.72
N ALA A 95 2.42 2.50 9.87
CA ALA A 95 2.10 3.91 9.99
C ALA A 95 2.83 4.72 8.91
N MET A 96 2.04 5.38 8.06
CA MET A 96 2.53 6.30 7.06
C MET A 96 2.95 7.62 7.74
N ALA A 97 3.56 8.53 6.99
CA ALA A 97 4.14 9.76 7.55
C ALA A 97 3.19 10.52 8.50
N ASN A 98 1.88 10.56 8.17
CA ASN A 98 0.83 11.24 8.93
C ASN A 98 0.03 10.35 9.91
N GLY A 99 0.48 9.11 10.13
CA GLY A 99 -0.18 8.14 11.02
C GLY A 99 -1.37 7.39 10.43
N SER A 100 -1.76 7.68 9.17
CA SER A 100 -2.68 6.84 8.40
C SER A 100 -2.05 5.48 8.05
N LEU A 101 -2.87 4.56 7.56
CA LEU A 101 -2.45 3.28 7.02
C LEU A 101 -2.65 3.28 5.49
N PRO A 102 -1.83 2.53 4.72
CA PRO A 102 -2.02 2.44 3.28
C PRO A 102 -3.36 1.79 2.96
N ARG A 103 -4.18 2.38 2.09
CA ARG A 103 -5.57 1.96 1.84
C ARG A 103 -5.71 0.72 0.96
N PHE A 104 -4.88 -0.29 1.20
CA PHE A 104 -4.94 -1.56 0.47
C PHE A 104 -6.25 -2.30 0.74
N GLY A 105 -6.78 -2.91 -0.32
CA GLY A 105 -8.08 -3.60 -0.31
C GLY A 105 -9.24 -2.66 0.03
N ASP A 106 -10.33 -3.23 0.54
CA ASP A 106 -11.52 -2.46 0.93
C ASP A 106 -11.31 -1.65 2.22
N ASP A 107 -10.48 -0.61 2.16
CA ASP A 107 -10.28 0.35 3.24
C ASP A 107 -10.81 1.74 2.89
N VAL A 108 -11.34 2.45 3.89
CA VAL A 108 -11.86 3.81 3.69
C VAL A 108 -10.82 4.85 4.10
N ASN A 109 -10.35 4.75 5.35
CA ASN A 109 -9.51 5.77 5.99
C ASN A 109 -8.86 5.24 7.28
N ALA A 110 -8.47 3.96 7.32
CA ALA A 110 -7.87 3.41 8.53
C ALA A 110 -6.60 4.17 8.94
N SER A 111 -6.40 4.30 10.24
CA SER A 111 -5.23 4.95 10.82
C SER A 111 -4.84 4.27 12.13
N THR A 112 -3.63 4.55 12.59
CA THR A 112 -3.15 4.07 13.89
C THR A 112 -4.00 4.55 15.08
N GLN A 113 -4.87 5.54 14.92
CA GLN A 113 -5.82 5.96 15.95
C GLN A 113 -6.83 4.85 16.31
N ARG A 114 -7.12 3.92 15.39
CA ARG A 114 -7.96 2.74 15.66
C ARG A 114 -7.36 1.79 16.69
N ILE A 115 -6.04 1.84 16.92
CA ILE A 115 -5.42 1.13 18.06
C ILE A 115 -6.00 1.69 19.37
N GLY A 116 -6.17 3.01 19.49
CA GLY A 116 -6.67 3.65 20.70
C GLY A 116 -8.07 3.23 21.09
N SER A 117 -8.95 2.93 20.13
CA SER A 117 -10.33 2.48 20.39
C SER A 117 -10.43 1.05 20.91
N LEU A 118 -9.38 0.23 20.76
CA LEU A 118 -9.37 -1.20 21.13
C LEU A 118 -8.22 -1.55 22.08
N GLY A 119 -7.32 -0.61 22.32
CA GLY A 119 -6.03 -0.84 22.94
C GLY A 119 -6.08 -0.90 24.45
N GLU A 120 -7.16 -0.42 25.09
CA GLU A 120 -7.30 -0.41 26.55
C GLU A 120 -7.34 -1.84 27.13
N PRO A 121 -8.22 -2.75 26.66
CA PRO A 121 -8.17 -4.17 27.05
C PRO A 121 -6.84 -4.83 26.71
N ALA A 122 -6.27 -4.55 25.53
CA ALA A 122 -5.00 -5.12 25.11
C ALA A 122 -3.83 -4.68 26.01
N TYR A 123 -3.77 -3.40 26.39
CA TYR A 123 -2.73 -2.87 27.26
C TYR A 123 -2.85 -3.40 28.69
N LEU A 124 -4.08 -3.60 29.20
CA LEU A 124 -4.31 -4.23 30.50
C LEU A 124 -3.61 -5.59 30.60
N VAL A 125 -3.70 -6.40 29.53
CA VAL A 125 -3.11 -7.74 29.45
C VAL A 125 -1.62 -7.68 29.14
N TYR A 126 -1.25 -7.06 28.01
CA TYR A 126 0.10 -7.21 27.46
C TYR A 126 1.12 -6.26 28.08
N ARG A 127 0.67 -5.15 28.67
CA ARG A 127 1.53 -4.06 29.19
C ARG A 127 2.58 -3.58 28.19
N GLU A 128 2.21 -3.59 26.92
CA GLU A 128 3.10 -3.30 25.80
C GLU A 128 3.32 -1.78 25.66
N PRO A 129 4.54 -1.25 25.89
CA PRO A 129 4.79 0.18 25.85
C PRO A 129 4.49 0.83 24.50
N LEU A 130 4.63 0.08 23.39
CA LEU A 130 4.33 0.59 22.05
C LEU A 130 2.86 0.99 21.85
N LEU A 131 1.92 0.48 22.66
CA LEU A 131 0.52 0.86 22.58
C LEU A 131 0.24 2.21 23.24
N VAL A 132 1.02 2.58 24.26
CA VAL A 132 0.78 3.76 25.11
C VAL A 132 0.59 5.06 24.33
N PRO A 133 1.40 5.38 23.30
CA PRO A 133 1.23 6.61 22.53
C PRO A 133 -0.09 6.73 21.76
N TYR A 134 -0.83 5.62 21.63
CA TYR A 134 -2.09 5.54 20.88
C TYR A 134 -3.32 5.43 21.79
N LEU A 135 -3.14 5.15 23.09
CA LEU A 135 -4.24 5.07 24.06
C LEU A 135 -4.80 6.47 24.37
N SER A 136 -6.03 6.52 24.88
CA SER A 136 -6.64 7.79 25.28
C SER A 136 -5.81 8.51 26.33
N LYS A 137 -5.58 9.81 26.12
CA LYS A 137 -4.90 10.68 27.10
C LYS A 137 -5.87 11.33 28.07
N THR A 138 -7.16 11.13 27.89
CA THR A 138 -8.23 11.62 28.76
C THR A 138 -9.00 10.47 29.38
N PRO A 139 -9.60 10.65 30.58
CA PRO A 139 -10.45 9.64 31.18
C PRO A 139 -11.58 9.23 30.22
N THR A 140 -11.78 7.92 30.10
CA THR A 140 -12.89 7.31 29.35
C THR A 140 -13.57 6.31 30.26
N LEU A 141 -14.83 5.95 29.99
CA LEU A 141 -15.52 4.94 30.80
C LEU A 141 -14.74 3.61 30.79
N GLU A 142 -14.22 3.21 29.64
CA GLU A 142 -13.47 1.97 29.48
C GLU A 142 -12.20 1.95 30.35
N ASN A 143 -11.35 2.98 30.28
CA ASN A 143 -10.12 2.99 31.07
C ASN A 143 -10.36 3.11 32.59
N ILE A 144 -11.46 3.76 33.00
CA ILE A 144 -11.90 3.78 34.40
C ILE A 144 -12.32 2.37 34.83
N MET A 145 -13.15 1.69 34.04
CA MET A 145 -13.62 0.34 34.34
C MET A 145 -12.48 -0.69 34.38
N LEU A 146 -11.45 -0.52 33.54
CA LEU A 146 -10.26 -1.38 33.52
C LEU A 146 -9.18 -0.93 34.53
N GLY A 147 -9.41 0.18 35.25
CA GLY A 147 -8.51 0.66 36.30
C GLY A 147 -7.18 1.22 35.80
N ARG A 148 -7.06 1.63 34.52
CA ARG A 148 -5.84 2.26 34.01
C ARG A 148 -5.73 3.69 34.56
N LYS A 149 -4.68 3.94 35.35
CA LYS A 149 -4.30 5.29 35.74
C LYS A 149 -3.67 6.00 34.55
N ILE A 150 -4.22 7.15 34.18
CA ILE A 150 -3.65 8.00 33.13
C ILE A 150 -2.54 8.84 33.76
N GLU A 151 -1.31 8.40 33.57
CA GLU A 151 -0.13 9.15 34.00
C GLU A 151 0.23 10.15 32.90
N SER A 152 0.40 11.43 33.27
CA SER A 152 0.69 12.53 32.34
C SER A 152 2.08 12.45 31.69
N GLN A 153 2.94 11.51 32.10
CA GLN A 153 4.37 11.44 31.74
C GLN A 153 4.78 10.18 30.95
N ALA A 154 3.85 9.33 30.52
CA ALA A 154 4.19 8.08 29.84
C ALA A 154 4.73 8.32 28.41
N LEU A 155 6.07 8.25 28.27
CA LEU A 155 6.90 8.15 27.07
C LEU A 155 6.30 8.77 25.79
N GLU A 156 6.61 10.04 25.58
CA GLU A 156 6.21 10.81 24.39
C GLU A 156 6.90 10.36 23.09
N HIS A 157 7.91 9.50 23.18
CA HIS A 157 8.70 9.12 22.03
C HIS A 157 8.07 7.94 21.28
N LYS A 158 7.29 8.24 20.23
CA LYS A 158 6.99 7.25 19.20
C LYS A 158 8.30 6.87 18.52
N PRO A 159 8.73 5.60 18.56
CA PRO A 159 9.97 5.21 17.90
C PRO A 159 9.87 5.57 16.41
N SER A 160 10.92 6.20 15.88
CA SER A 160 11.00 6.52 14.45
C SER A 160 10.98 5.21 13.66
N PRO A 161 9.94 4.97 12.84
CA PRO A 161 9.84 3.71 12.12
C PRO A 161 10.90 3.66 11.02
N ILE A 162 11.53 2.49 10.88
CA ILE A 162 12.53 2.19 9.84
C ILE A 162 11.85 1.57 8.61
N SER A 163 12.61 1.44 7.51
CA SER A 163 12.17 0.62 6.39
C SER A 163 12.10 -0.85 6.80
N GLU A 164 11.06 -1.57 6.39
CA GLU A 164 10.82 -2.94 6.83
C GLU A 164 10.00 -3.74 5.81
N VAL A 165 10.09 -5.07 5.86
CA VAL A 165 9.24 -5.98 5.09
C VAL A 165 8.42 -6.86 6.02
N MET A 166 7.18 -7.13 5.62
CA MET A 166 6.26 -8.08 6.23
C MET A 166 5.99 -9.18 5.20
N PRO A 167 6.89 -10.19 5.06
CA PRO A 167 6.82 -11.14 3.94
C PRO A 167 5.53 -11.96 3.92
N SER A 168 5.00 -12.37 5.08
CA SER A 168 3.78 -13.20 5.11
C SER A 168 2.51 -12.37 4.88
N ALA A 169 2.46 -11.12 5.36
CA ALA A 169 1.42 -10.16 4.96
C ALA A 169 1.59 -9.68 3.51
N GLY A 170 2.80 -9.78 2.97
CA GLY A 170 3.21 -9.44 1.60
C GLY A 170 3.31 -7.95 1.31
N HIS A 171 3.94 -7.18 2.20
CA HIS A 171 4.20 -5.76 1.96
C HIS A 171 5.61 -5.35 2.37
N ALA A 172 6.10 -4.29 1.75
CA ALA A 172 7.28 -3.56 2.21
C ALA A 172 6.91 -2.11 2.51
N ILE A 173 7.45 -1.57 3.59
CA ILE A 173 7.35 -0.15 3.93
C ILE A 173 8.73 0.48 3.81
N LEU A 174 8.86 1.47 2.93
CA LEU A 174 10.08 2.19 2.66
C LEU A 174 9.99 3.56 3.32
N ARG A 175 11.01 3.94 4.08
CA ARG A 175 11.11 5.20 4.83
C ARG A 175 12.53 5.75 4.72
N THR A 176 12.64 7.05 4.53
CA THR A 176 13.93 7.75 4.50
C THR A 176 13.87 9.03 5.33
N ALA A 177 15.00 9.42 5.93
CA ALA A 177 15.13 10.60 6.80
C ALA A 177 15.22 11.94 6.03
N GLY A 178 14.72 11.99 4.79
CA GLY A 178 14.76 13.19 3.96
C GLY A 178 13.82 14.31 4.44
N PRO A 179 13.96 15.54 3.93
CA PRO A 179 13.16 16.70 4.35
C PRO A 179 11.66 16.52 4.09
N ALA A 180 11.30 15.72 3.08
CA ALA A 180 9.91 15.38 2.81
C ALA A 180 9.38 14.25 3.71
N GLY A 181 10.24 13.54 4.47
CA GLY A 181 9.85 12.37 5.26
C GLY A 181 9.16 11.30 4.40
N LEU A 182 9.75 10.99 3.23
CA LEU A 182 9.10 10.11 2.27
C LEU A 182 8.86 8.74 2.86
N THR A 183 7.62 8.26 2.71
CA THR A 183 7.21 6.93 3.16
C THR A 183 6.37 6.28 2.07
N ALA A 184 6.73 5.09 1.62
CA ALA A 184 5.92 4.31 0.68
C ALA A 184 5.55 2.95 1.26
N ALA A 185 4.37 2.48 0.91
CA ALA A 185 3.98 1.09 1.13
C ALA A 185 3.82 0.41 -0.23
N PHE A 186 4.44 -0.75 -0.38
CA PHE A 186 4.48 -1.53 -1.61
C PHE A 186 3.84 -2.90 -1.38
N THR A 187 2.91 -3.30 -2.25
CA THR A 187 2.13 -4.53 -2.08
C THR A 187 2.55 -5.62 -3.06
N PHE A 188 2.99 -6.76 -2.50
CA PHE A 188 3.14 -8.05 -3.19
C PHE A 188 2.27 -9.11 -2.47
N SER A 189 1.21 -8.64 -1.81
CA SER A 189 0.37 -9.41 -0.91
C SER A 189 -0.36 -10.57 -1.58
N PRO A 190 -0.78 -11.58 -0.81
CA PRO A 190 -1.83 -12.50 -1.26
C PRO A 190 -3.08 -11.73 -1.68
N TYR A 191 -3.91 -12.30 -2.57
CA TYR A 191 -5.07 -11.60 -3.12
C TYR A 191 -5.98 -10.95 -2.06
N GLY A 192 -6.22 -11.59 -0.91
CA GLY A 192 -7.09 -11.04 0.15
C GLY A 192 -8.57 -11.40 0.00
N GLY A 193 -8.92 -12.25 -0.96
CA GLY A 193 -10.29 -12.75 -1.14
C GLY A 193 -11.26 -11.65 -1.54
N GLY A 194 -12.48 -11.66 -0.97
CA GLY A 194 -13.56 -10.75 -1.37
C GLY A 194 -13.21 -9.26 -1.27
N HIS A 195 -12.35 -8.90 -0.31
CA HIS A 195 -11.94 -7.52 -0.01
C HIS A 195 -10.57 -7.15 -0.58
N GLY A 196 -9.97 -8.07 -1.32
CA GLY A 196 -8.74 -7.89 -2.06
C GLY A 196 -8.93 -7.19 -3.40
N HIS A 197 -7.96 -6.37 -3.81
CA HIS A 197 -7.95 -5.67 -5.09
C HIS A 197 -7.04 -6.34 -6.13
N TYR A 198 -7.24 -5.99 -7.41
CA TYR A 198 -6.44 -6.48 -8.55
C TYR A 198 -5.23 -5.56 -8.80
N ASP A 199 -4.38 -5.43 -7.78
CA ASP A 199 -3.44 -4.32 -7.61
C ASP A 199 -2.01 -4.77 -7.30
N LYS A 200 -1.63 -5.99 -7.72
CA LYS A 200 -0.32 -6.53 -7.37
C LYS A 200 0.79 -5.67 -7.96
N LEU A 201 1.81 -5.49 -7.12
CA LEU A 201 2.92 -4.55 -7.30
C LEU A 201 2.51 -3.07 -7.27
N SER A 202 1.30 -2.71 -6.83
CA SER A 202 0.93 -1.31 -6.56
C SER A 202 1.70 -0.74 -5.37
N PHE A 203 1.70 0.58 -5.25
CA PHE A 203 2.26 1.27 -4.10
C PHE A 203 1.43 2.51 -3.74
N VAL A 204 1.58 2.96 -2.50
CA VAL A 204 1.22 4.32 -2.08
C VAL A 204 2.47 5.06 -1.64
N LEU A 205 2.46 6.37 -1.75
CA LEU A 205 3.58 7.24 -1.40
C LEU A 205 3.07 8.42 -0.59
N PHE A 206 3.78 8.75 0.48
CA PHE A 206 3.55 9.91 1.31
C PHE A 206 4.79 10.79 1.33
N GLY A 207 4.58 12.09 1.44
CA GLY A 207 5.62 13.09 1.61
C GLY A 207 5.01 14.37 2.17
N TYR A 208 5.79 15.10 2.97
CA TYR A 208 5.34 16.28 3.71
C TYR A 208 4.04 16.04 4.50
N GLN A 209 3.93 14.87 5.15
CA GLN A 209 2.74 14.46 5.93
C GLN A 209 1.44 14.36 5.10
N ARG A 210 1.53 14.27 3.77
CA ARG A 210 0.38 14.10 2.87
C ARG A 210 0.51 12.80 2.09
N GLU A 211 -0.63 12.18 1.80
CA GLU A 211 -0.71 11.12 0.78
C GLU A 211 -0.42 11.78 -0.57
N LEU A 212 0.49 11.21 -1.35
CA LEU A 212 0.89 11.68 -2.67
C LEU A 212 0.43 10.68 -3.73
N ALA A 213 0.95 9.45 -3.72
CA ALA A 213 0.45 8.38 -4.59
C ALA A 213 -0.71 7.68 -3.90
N VAL A 214 -1.89 7.76 -4.54
CA VAL A 214 -3.17 7.40 -3.94
C VAL A 214 -3.53 5.97 -4.27
N ASP A 215 -3.96 5.23 -3.25
CA ASP A 215 -4.85 4.07 -3.45
C ASP A 215 -6.28 4.54 -3.14
N PRO A 216 -7.27 4.27 -4.02
CA PRO A 216 -8.63 4.69 -3.78
C PRO A 216 -9.29 3.91 -2.63
N GLY A 217 -8.76 2.73 -2.26
CA GLY A 217 -9.39 1.81 -1.32
C GLY A 217 -10.83 1.54 -1.73
N ARG A 218 -11.76 1.83 -0.82
CA ARG A 218 -13.21 1.80 -1.05
C ARG A 218 -13.84 3.12 -0.67
N ALA A 219 -14.79 3.58 -1.48
CA ALA A 219 -15.65 4.70 -1.07
C ALA A 219 -16.68 4.28 -0.01
N ALA A 220 -16.69 4.97 1.13
CA ALA A 220 -17.69 4.76 2.19
C ALA A 220 -19.13 4.95 1.70
N SER A 221 -19.34 5.87 0.76
CA SER A 221 -20.65 6.21 0.20
C SER A 221 -21.15 5.21 -0.85
N GLN A 222 -20.37 4.18 -1.21
CA GLN A 222 -20.71 3.25 -2.28
C GLN A 222 -21.00 1.85 -1.73
N ALA A 223 -22.11 1.26 -2.13
CA ALA A 223 -22.44 -0.13 -1.83
C ALA A 223 -21.64 -1.08 -2.73
N TYR A 224 -21.24 -2.23 -2.20
CA TYR A 224 -20.49 -3.28 -2.92
C TYR A 224 -21.12 -3.72 -4.24
N ARG A 225 -22.46 -3.71 -4.32
CA ARG A 225 -23.21 -4.14 -5.52
C ARG A 225 -23.17 -3.14 -6.68
N LEU A 226 -22.67 -1.92 -6.46
CA LEU A 226 -22.63 -0.91 -7.52
C LEU A 226 -21.48 -1.23 -8.50
N PRO A 227 -21.68 -1.08 -9.82
CA PRO A 227 -20.66 -1.43 -10.82
C PRO A 227 -19.31 -0.76 -10.61
N ILE A 228 -19.28 0.49 -10.11
CA ILE A 228 -18.05 1.23 -9.81
C ILE A 228 -17.15 0.52 -8.81
N HIS A 229 -17.71 -0.26 -7.87
CA HIS A 229 -16.89 -1.02 -6.94
C HIS A 229 -16.05 -2.08 -7.67
N LYS A 230 -16.65 -2.83 -8.59
CA LYS A 230 -15.95 -3.82 -9.41
C LYS A 230 -15.04 -3.17 -10.45
N HIS A 231 -15.54 -2.16 -11.18
CA HIS A 231 -14.89 -1.61 -12.37
C HIS A 231 -13.90 -0.48 -12.07
N TRP A 232 -13.95 0.13 -10.88
CA TRP A 232 -12.99 1.15 -10.47
C TRP A 232 -12.24 0.68 -9.22
N TYR A 233 -12.88 0.71 -8.05
CA TYR A 233 -12.21 0.52 -6.75
C TYR A 233 -11.38 -0.77 -6.64
N LYS A 234 -11.89 -1.89 -7.16
CA LYS A 234 -11.14 -3.16 -7.20
C LYS A 234 -10.23 -3.31 -8.40
N ALA A 235 -10.51 -2.61 -9.49
CA ALA A 235 -9.90 -2.82 -10.80
C ALA A 235 -8.53 -2.13 -10.90
N THR A 236 -7.60 -2.80 -11.58
CA THR A 236 -6.18 -2.39 -11.72
C THR A 236 -6.01 -0.96 -12.23
N ILE A 237 -6.94 -0.48 -13.06
CA ILE A 237 -6.93 0.87 -13.65
C ILE A 237 -6.92 1.99 -12.60
N SER A 238 -7.39 1.72 -11.38
CA SER A 238 -7.45 2.69 -10.28
C SER A 238 -6.25 2.63 -9.34
N HIS A 239 -5.26 1.77 -9.62
CA HIS A 239 -4.10 1.52 -8.77
C HIS A 239 -2.82 2.01 -9.44
N ASN A 240 -1.78 2.26 -8.64
CA ASN A 240 -0.47 2.71 -9.13
C ASN A 240 0.33 1.52 -9.66
N THR A 241 -0.15 0.83 -10.70
CA THR A 241 0.48 -0.35 -11.30
C THR A 241 0.24 -0.39 -12.81
N VAL A 242 0.48 -1.54 -13.47
CA VAL A 242 0.32 -1.69 -14.92
C VAL A 242 -0.96 -2.45 -15.28
N VAL A 243 -1.74 -1.86 -16.18
CA VAL A 243 -2.86 -2.49 -16.88
C VAL A 243 -2.36 -3.06 -18.22
N ILE A 244 -2.74 -4.29 -18.54
CA ILE A 244 -2.34 -4.95 -19.80
C ILE A 244 -3.58 -5.28 -20.62
N ASP A 245 -3.56 -4.89 -21.89
CA ASP A 245 -4.67 -5.08 -22.84
C ASP A 245 -6.02 -4.62 -22.27
N GLU A 246 -5.99 -3.54 -21.46
CA GLU A 246 -7.16 -2.92 -20.81
C GLU A 246 -7.92 -3.84 -19.85
N GLN A 247 -7.27 -4.92 -19.40
CA GLN A 247 -7.83 -5.87 -18.44
C GLN A 247 -7.24 -5.65 -17.05
N SER A 248 -8.05 -5.94 -16.03
CA SER A 248 -7.52 -6.05 -14.67
C SER A 248 -6.71 -7.34 -14.50
N GLN A 249 -5.77 -7.29 -13.56
CA GLN A 249 -4.99 -8.44 -13.13
C GLN A 249 -5.89 -9.58 -12.60
N GLU A 250 -5.38 -10.79 -12.66
CA GLU A 250 -5.94 -11.96 -11.96
C GLU A 250 -5.79 -11.83 -10.41
N PRO A 251 -6.61 -12.54 -9.62
CA PRO A 251 -6.56 -12.52 -8.15
C PRO A 251 -5.37 -13.33 -7.61
N VAL A 252 -4.15 -12.81 -7.77
CA VAL A 252 -2.89 -13.54 -7.50
C VAL A 252 -2.08 -12.93 -6.35
N ALA A 253 -0.87 -13.42 -6.12
CA ALA A 253 0.09 -12.87 -5.17
C ALA A 253 1.39 -12.49 -5.90
N GLY A 254 2.11 -11.51 -5.38
CA GLY A 254 3.48 -11.22 -5.83
C GLY A 254 4.52 -12.04 -5.05
N THR A 255 5.76 -12.02 -5.52
CA THR A 255 6.90 -12.64 -4.84
C THR A 255 7.95 -11.58 -4.53
N LEU A 256 8.24 -11.38 -3.25
CA LEU A 256 9.38 -10.57 -2.82
C LEU A 256 10.68 -11.18 -3.34
N ARG A 257 11.53 -10.35 -3.93
CA ARG A 257 12.83 -10.78 -4.44
C ARG A 257 13.99 -10.17 -3.68
N LEU A 258 13.90 -8.88 -3.39
CA LEU A 258 14.96 -8.16 -2.69
C LEU A 258 14.37 -7.08 -1.80
N PHE A 259 15.00 -6.88 -0.65
CA PHE A 259 14.85 -5.68 0.15
C PHE A 259 16.20 -5.27 0.71
N ALA A 260 16.52 -3.98 0.64
CA ALA A 260 17.71 -3.40 1.23
C ALA A 260 17.39 -1.99 1.69
N GLY A 261 17.94 -1.55 2.82
CA GLY A 261 17.73 -0.18 3.25
C GLY A 261 18.67 0.26 4.36
N ASN A 262 18.80 1.58 4.47
CA ASN A 262 19.45 2.31 5.54
C ASN A 262 18.63 3.60 5.82
N ASP A 263 19.15 4.50 6.63
CA ASP A 263 18.43 5.71 7.04
C ASP A 263 18.13 6.68 5.88
N GLN A 264 18.87 6.60 4.76
CA GLN A 264 18.75 7.51 3.63
C GLN A 264 18.16 6.89 2.37
N TYR A 265 18.35 5.58 2.17
CA TYR A 265 17.91 4.86 0.98
C TYR A 265 17.22 3.58 1.35
N ALA A 266 16.16 3.24 0.62
CA ALA A 266 15.53 1.93 0.70
C ALA A 266 15.18 1.43 -0.70
N ALA A 267 15.35 0.14 -0.94
CA ALA A 267 15.02 -0.49 -2.20
C ALA A 267 14.27 -1.79 -1.97
N VAL A 268 13.27 -2.05 -2.83
CA VAL A 268 12.53 -3.31 -2.83
C VAL A 268 12.28 -3.75 -4.27
N VAL A 269 12.43 -5.06 -4.52
CA VAL A 269 12.09 -5.71 -5.78
C VAL A 269 11.07 -6.79 -5.51
N ALA A 270 10.00 -6.83 -6.30
CA ALA A 270 9.08 -7.96 -6.32
C ALA A 270 8.61 -8.27 -7.75
N ASP A 271 8.24 -9.53 -7.95
CA ASP A 271 7.78 -10.08 -9.23
C ASP A 271 6.32 -10.52 -9.14
N CYS A 272 5.64 -10.52 -10.27
CA CYS A 272 4.35 -11.16 -10.49
C CYS A 272 4.27 -11.66 -11.94
N ASP A 273 4.28 -12.97 -12.13
CA ASP A 273 4.21 -13.65 -13.45
C ASP A 273 2.86 -14.33 -13.68
N THR A 274 1.93 -14.18 -12.73
CA THR A 274 0.59 -14.78 -12.79
C THR A 274 -0.53 -13.76 -12.92
N ALA A 275 -0.26 -12.45 -12.79
CA ALA A 275 -1.29 -11.41 -12.88
C ALA A 275 -1.90 -11.31 -14.28
N TYR A 276 -1.11 -11.57 -15.31
CA TYR A 276 -1.56 -11.67 -16.70
C TYR A 276 -0.91 -12.89 -17.33
N LYS A 277 -1.71 -13.71 -18.01
CA LYS A 277 -1.21 -14.94 -18.63
C LYS A 277 -0.13 -14.62 -19.68
N GLY A 278 1.06 -15.18 -19.48
CA GLY A 278 2.19 -15.06 -20.41
C GLY A 278 2.98 -13.77 -20.29
N VAL A 279 2.76 -12.96 -19.26
CA VAL A 279 3.54 -11.73 -19.01
C VAL A 279 4.21 -11.81 -17.65
N ALA A 280 5.53 -11.66 -17.62
CA ALA A 280 6.29 -11.47 -16.40
C ALA A 280 6.38 -9.98 -16.07
N HIS A 281 5.99 -9.60 -14.85
CA HIS A 281 6.10 -8.23 -14.35
C HIS A 281 7.05 -8.19 -13.15
N ARG A 282 8.13 -7.40 -13.24
CA ARG A 282 9.03 -7.06 -12.14
C ARG A 282 8.94 -5.58 -11.85
N ARG A 283 8.81 -5.22 -10.57
CA ARG A 283 8.90 -3.83 -10.11
C ARG A 283 10.02 -3.65 -9.10
N LEU A 284 10.81 -2.61 -9.33
CA LEU A 284 11.77 -2.05 -8.38
C LEU A 284 11.27 -0.69 -7.90
N LEU A 285 11.25 -0.50 -6.59
CA LEU A 285 11.13 0.82 -5.97
C LEU A 285 12.44 1.17 -5.28
N VAL A 286 12.92 2.39 -5.49
CA VAL A 286 14.05 2.98 -4.76
C VAL A 286 13.60 4.30 -4.16
N MET A 287 13.50 4.32 -2.83
CA MET A 287 13.27 5.54 -2.06
C MET A 287 14.61 6.22 -1.77
N THR A 288 14.73 7.48 -2.16
CA THR A 288 15.84 8.36 -1.78
C THR A 288 15.35 9.39 -0.76
N PRO A 289 16.20 10.30 -0.25
CA PRO A 289 15.75 11.39 0.60
C PRO A 289 14.81 12.41 -0.08
N THR A 290 14.78 12.47 -1.42
CA THR A 290 14.09 13.53 -2.16
C THR A 290 13.05 13.02 -3.15
N TYR A 291 13.12 11.77 -3.61
CA TYR A 291 12.18 11.21 -4.56
C TYR A 291 12.01 9.70 -4.41
N LEU A 292 10.93 9.17 -4.99
CA LEU A 292 10.74 7.74 -5.23
C LEU A 292 11.03 7.45 -6.71
N LEU A 293 11.98 6.55 -6.98
CA LEU A 293 12.17 5.94 -8.30
C LEU A 293 11.34 4.66 -8.40
N VAL A 294 10.60 4.54 -9.49
CA VAL A 294 9.83 3.35 -9.88
C VAL A 294 10.41 2.83 -11.19
N PHE A 295 10.76 1.55 -11.21
CA PHE A 295 11.17 0.85 -12.42
C PHE A 295 10.32 -0.40 -12.61
N ASP A 296 9.58 -0.46 -13.71
CA ASP A 296 8.83 -1.62 -14.14
C ASP A 296 9.43 -2.26 -15.38
N ARG A 297 9.62 -3.57 -15.29
CA ARG A 297 10.02 -4.44 -16.39
C ARG A 297 8.89 -5.42 -16.67
N LEU A 298 8.30 -5.31 -17.85
CA LEU A 298 7.31 -6.27 -18.35
C LEU A 298 7.86 -6.97 -19.57
N ASP A 299 7.76 -8.31 -19.59
CA ASP A 299 8.23 -9.15 -20.69
C ASP A 299 7.16 -10.17 -21.06
N SER A 300 6.82 -10.23 -22.35
CA SER A 300 5.93 -11.20 -22.97
C SER A 300 6.65 -11.89 -24.13
N PRO A 301 7.07 -13.16 -23.97
CA PRO A 301 7.82 -13.87 -25.00
C PRO A 301 6.97 -14.19 -26.24
N ASP A 302 5.66 -14.32 -26.06
CA ASP A 302 4.78 -14.95 -27.04
C ASP A 302 4.13 -13.94 -27.99
N LYS A 303 3.75 -12.74 -27.51
CA LYS A 303 3.01 -11.76 -28.31
C LYS A 303 3.21 -10.32 -27.83
N GLU A 304 2.78 -9.39 -28.68
CA GLU A 304 2.71 -7.98 -28.31
C GLU A 304 1.47 -7.69 -27.47
N HIS A 305 1.59 -6.69 -26.61
CA HIS A 305 0.55 -6.20 -25.72
C HIS A 305 0.56 -4.68 -25.67
N GLN A 306 -0.57 -4.11 -25.24
CA GLN A 306 -0.65 -2.74 -24.77
C GLN A 306 -0.41 -2.71 -23.25
N PHE A 307 0.52 -1.88 -22.81
CA PHE A 307 0.86 -1.68 -21.41
C PHE A 307 0.54 -0.25 -21.00
N ASP A 308 -0.32 -0.09 -20.01
CA ASP A 308 -0.70 1.19 -19.41
C ASP A 308 -0.11 1.26 -18.01
N TRP A 309 0.90 2.11 -17.80
CA TRP A 309 1.43 2.38 -16.47
C TRP A 309 0.69 3.54 -15.82
N LEU A 310 0.07 3.30 -14.67
CA LEU A 310 -0.81 4.24 -13.98
C LEU A 310 -0.14 4.87 -12.77
N TYR A 311 -0.37 6.16 -12.59
CA TYR A 311 -0.02 6.91 -11.39
C TYR A 311 -1.13 7.89 -11.01
N HIS A 312 -1.74 7.67 -9.85
CA HIS A 312 -2.80 8.47 -9.25
C HIS A 312 -2.22 9.33 -8.15
N ASN A 313 -2.38 10.64 -8.24
CA ASN A 313 -1.79 11.58 -7.31
C ASN A 313 -2.82 12.43 -6.58
N ARG A 314 -2.64 12.62 -5.27
CA ARG A 314 -3.41 13.59 -4.50
C ARG A 314 -2.96 15.00 -4.85
N GLY A 315 -3.62 15.55 -5.85
CA GLY A 315 -3.56 16.96 -6.22
C GLY A 315 -4.92 17.45 -6.67
N THR A 316 -4.95 18.69 -7.14
CA THR A 316 -6.15 19.35 -7.70
C THR A 316 -6.17 19.30 -9.23
N ARG A 317 -5.00 19.13 -9.87
CA ARG A 317 -4.88 19.05 -11.33
C ARG A 317 -3.59 18.36 -11.77
N ALA A 318 -3.67 17.51 -12.80
CA ALA A 318 -2.51 17.03 -13.56
C ALA A 318 -2.25 17.94 -14.77
N GLN A 319 -0.98 18.29 -15.01
CA GLN A 319 -0.56 19.06 -16.18
C GLN A 319 0.61 18.37 -16.88
N CYS A 320 0.49 18.17 -18.19
CA CYS A 320 1.53 17.60 -19.03
C CYS A 320 1.52 18.25 -20.41
N ASP A 321 2.66 18.81 -20.83
CA ASP A 321 2.76 19.49 -22.14
C ASP A 321 2.66 18.51 -23.32
N ALA A 322 2.89 17.22 -23.08
CA ALA A 322 2.74 16.15 -24.07
C ALA A 322 1.30 15.61 -24.18
N ALA A 323 0.37 16.03 -23.31
CA ALA A 323 -1.02 15.56 -23.29
C ALA A 323 -2.00 16.72 -23.23
N MET A 324 -2.24 17.35 -24.38
CA MET A 324 -3.01 18.59 -24.48
C MET A 324 -4.38 18.39 -25.15
N ASP A 325 -4.51 17.40 -26.02
CA ASP A 325 -5.71 17.16 -26.80
C ASP A 325 -6.78 16.44 -25.96
N PRO A 326 -8.06 16.83 -26.03
CA PRO A 326 -9.12 16.11 -25.32
C PRO A 326 -9.17 14.61 -25.70
N ALA A 327 -9.40 13.76 -24.71
CA ALA A 327 -9.62 12.33 -24.88
C ALA A 327 -10.97 11.92 -24.29
N ASP A 328 -11.68 11.02 -24.97
CA ASP A 328 -12.88 10.37 -24.43
C ASP A 328 -12.57 8.90 -24.16
N LEU A 329 -12.55 8.54 -22.88
CA LEU A 329 -12.28 7.19 -22.40
C LEU A 329 -13.58 6.43 -22.06
N ALA A 330 -14.75 7.01 -22.34
CA ALA A 330 -16.03 6.38 -22.02
C ALA A 330 -16.36 5.18 -22.92
N ALA A 331 -15.77 5.12 -24.12
CA ALA A 331 -15.91 4.01 -25.06
C ALA A 331 -15.00 2.82 -24.74
N GLU A 332 -14.02 3.01 -23.85
CA GLU A 332 -13.05 2.00 -23.43
C GLU A 332 -13.67 0.97 -22.46
N PRO A 333 -12.98 -0.16 -22.18
CA PRO A 333 -13.49 -1.19 -21.30
C PRO A 333 -13.89 -0.71 -19.88
N PRO A 334 -14.76 -1.46 -19.17
CA PRO A 334 -15.25 -1.06 -17.86
C PRO A 334 -14.15 -0.72 -16.86
N GLY A 335 -14.10 0.55 -16.50
CA GLY A 335 -13.19 1.20 -15.56
C GLY A 335 -12.75 2.55 -16.09
N TYR A 336 -12.36 2.59 -17.36
CA TYR A 336 -11.88 3.79 -18.05
C TYR A 336 -12.95 4.89 -18.14
N GLN A 337 -14.25 4.53 -18.22
CA GLN A 337 -15.35 5.50 -18.21
C GLN A 337 -15.44 6.34 -16.93
N HIS A 338 -14.77 5.94 -15.86
CA HIS A 338 -14.74 6.71 -14.63
C HIS A 338 -13.72 7.86 -14.67
N ILE A 339 -12.75 7.81 -15.57
CA ILE A 339 -11.78 8.88 -15.82
C ILE A 339 -12.47 10.01 -16.58
N ARG A 340 -12.40 11.23 -16.06
CA ARG A 340 -12.96 12.44 -16.69
C ARG A 340 -11.87 13.45 -16.95
N ASN A 341 -12.21 14.49 -17.72
CA ASN A 341 -11.32 15.59 -18.10
C ASN A 341 -10.04 15.07 -18.76
N ALA A 342 -10.14 13.92 -19.46
CA ALA A 342 -8.99 13.25 -20.00
C ALA A 342 -8.39 14.09 -21.15
N ARG A 343 -7.07 14.16 -21.15
CA ARG A 343 -6.28 14.73 -22.25
C ARG A 343 -5.20 13.75 -22.63
N GLN A 344 -4.87 13.71 -23.91
CA GLN A 344 -3.90 12.80 -24.47
C GLN A 344 -2.92 13.49 -25.42
N GLY A 345 -1.85 12.77 -25.74
CA GLY A 345 -0.92 13.09 -26.80
C GLY A 345 0.18 12.05 -26.86
N THR A 346 1.27 12.35 -27.58
CA THR A 346 2.39 11.43 -27.78
C THR A 346 3.71 12.13 -27.49
N SER A 347 4.68 11.37 -26.99
CA SER A 347 6.05 11.87 -26.78
C SER A 347 7.03 10.72 -26.78
N ASP A 348 8.03 10.79 -27.65
CA ASP A 348 9.16 9.87 -27.67
C ASP A 348 10.24 10.28 -26.65
N GLY A 349 10.24 11.56 -26.28
CA GLY A 349 11.16 12.14 -25.32
C GLY A 349 10.70 11.98 -23.87
N ARG A 350 11.50 12.54 -22.95
CA ARG A 350 11.20 12.59 -21.51
C ARG A 350 9.83 13.23 -21.27
N ILE A 351 8.95 12.52 -20.57
CA ILE A 351 7.62 13.00 -20.20
C ILE A 351 7.67 13.59 -18.79
N ARG A 352 7.04 14.74 -18.59
CA ARG A 352 6.89 15.35 -17.26
C ARG A 352 5.43 15.67 -16.99
N VAL A 353 4.92 15.19 -15.86
CA VAL A 353 3.58 15.53 -15.35
C VAL A 353 3.73 16.24 -14.01
N ALA A 354 3.11 17.39 -13.87
CA ALA A 354 3.01 18.11 -12.61
C ALA A 354 1.60 17.94 -12.04
N PHE A 355 1.52 17.40 -10.83
CA PHE A 355 0.30 17.30 -10.05
C PHE A 355 0.28 18.44 -9.03
N HIS A 356 -0.50 19.47 -9.32
CA HIS A 356 -0.55 20.70 -8.53
C HIS A 356 -1.48 20.54 -7.33
N ASP A 357 -1.05 21.01 -6.17
CA ASP A 357 -1.87 21.16 -4.96
C ASP A 357 -1.51 22.49 -4.26
N GLU A 358 -2.31 22.92 -3.29
CA GLU A 358 -2.09 24.19 -2.60
C GLU A 358 -0.74 24.26 -1.87
N SER A 359 -0.28 23.13 -1.31
CA SER A 359 0.94 23.09 -0.48
C SER A 359 2.10 22.32 -1.10
N VAL A 360 1.82 21.27 -1.86
CA VAL A 360 2.83 20.31 -2.37
C VAL A 360 2.52 20.00 -3.82
N THR A 361 3.43 20.35 -4.72
CA THR A 361 3.35 19.91 -6.12
C THR A 361 4.17 18.64 -6.27
N THR A 362 3.57 17.59 -6.84
CA THR A 362 4.31 16.36 -7.15
C THR A 362 4.69 16.35 -8.63
N HIS A 363 5.98 16.21 -8.91
CA HIS A 363 6.51 16.08 -10.26
C HIS A 363 6.83 14.63 -10.57
N MET A 364 6.15 14.08 -11.57
CA MET A 364 6.47 12.79 -12.16
C MET A 364 7.30 13.01 -13.42
N THR A 365 8.50 12.45 -13.47
CA THR A 365 9.40 12.51 -14.63
C THR A 365 9.65 11.10 -15.13
N VAL A 366 9.30 10.82 -16.38
CA VAL A 366 9.35 9.48 -16.98
C VAL A 366 10.39 9.45 -18.10
N ALA A 367 11.19 8.40 -18.15
CA ALA A 367 12.18 8.18 -19.21
C ALA A 367 11.48 8.06 -20.56
N GLY A 368 12.01 8.76 -21.57
CA GLY A 368 11.47 8.73 -22.93
C GLY A 368 11.71 7.38 -23.62
N GLU A 369 10.72 6.92 -24.36
CA GLU A 369 10.80 5.74 -25.22
C GLU A 369 9.79 5.90 -26.35
N ALA A 370 10.16 5.56 -27.58
CA ALA A 370 9.32 5.73 -28.75
C ALA A 370 8.63 4.41 -29.15
N PRO A 371 7.34 4.41 -29.54
CA PRO A 371 6.35 5.45 -29.31
C PRO A 371 5.74 5.36 -27.90
N THR A 372 5.48 6.49 -27.25
CA THR A 372 4.71 6.54 -25.99
C THR A 372 3.51 7.48 -26.12
N GLN A 373 2.33 6.96 -25.79
CA GLN A 373 1.13 7.77 -25.59
C GLN A 373 1.05 8.19 -24.12
N VAL A 374 0.66 9.44 -23.88
CA VAL A 374 0.48 10.01 -22.55
C VAL A 374 -0.97 10.41 -22.41
N VAL A 375 -1.61 10.01 -21.32
CA VAL A 375 -2.95 10.47 -20.94
C VAL A 375 -2.89 11.04 -19.53
N VAL A 376 -3.55 12.17 -19.30
CA VAL A 376 -3.82 12.71 -17.97
C VAL A 376 -5.32 12.86 -17.80
N GLY A 377 -5.84 12.74 -16.58
CA GLY A 377 -7.26 12.89 -16.30
C GLY A 377 -7.54 12.81 -14.81
N ASP A 378 -8.81 12.70 -14.43
CA ASP A 378 -9.21 12.60 -13.04
C ASP A 378 -10.09 11.37 -12.80
N GLY A 379 -9.69 10.51 -11.86
CA GLY A 379 -10.42 9.33 -11.43
C GLY A 379 -11.14 9.51 -10.09
N PRO A 380 -12.18 8.70 -9.77
CA PRO A 380 -12.78 8.71 -8.44
C PRO A 380 -11.80 8.33 -7.31
N GLY A 381 -11.84 9.09 -6.21
CA GLY A 381 -11.14 8.77 -4.96
C GLY A 381 -12.09 8.23 -3.90
N SER A 382 -12.11 8.85 -2.72
CA SER A 382 -12.94 8.47 -1.57
C SER A 382 -14.46 8.52 -1.81
N SER A 383 -14.89 9.12 -2.92
CA SER A 383 -16.27 9.12 -3.43
C SER A 383 -16.27 9.43 -4.93
N ILE A 384 -17.44 9.37 -5.58
CA ILE A 384 -17.60 9.78 -6.98
C ILE A 384 -17.35 11.29 -7.22
N LEU A 385 -17.47 12.10 -6.17
CA LEU A 385 -17.25 13.54 -6.20
C LEU A 385 -15.80 13.91 -5.87
N ASP A 386 -15.09 13.06 -5.14
CA ASP A 386 -13.65 13.20 -4.93
C ASP A 386 -12.93 12.78 -6.22
N ARG A 387 -12.27 13.73 -6.87
CA ARG A 387 -11.58 13.53 -8.15
C ARG A 387 -10.08 13.61 -7.93
N VAL A 388 -9.40 12.49 -8.16
CA VAL A 388 -7.96 12.31 -7.99
C VAL A 388 -7.31 12.40 -9.37
N PRO A 389 -6.45 13.40 -9.62
CA PRO A 389 -5.68 13.48 -10.85
C PRO A 389 -4.80 12.25 -11.06
N LEU A 390 -4.67 11.80 -12.31
CA LEU A 390 -3.85 10.67 -12.70
C LEU A 390 -3.08 10.94 -13.99
N ALA A 391 -2.04 10.15 -14.20
CA ALA A 391 -1.37 9.99 -15.48
C ALA A 391 -1.32 8.51 -15.86
N MET A 392 -1.44 8.25 -17.16
CA MET A 392 -1.29 6.95 -17.79
C MET A 392 -0.23 7.07 -18.89
N ILE A 393 0.78 6.21 -18.81
CA ILE A 393 1.84 6.12 -19.82
C ILE A 393 1.64 4.81 -20.57
N ARG A 394 1.26 4.90 -21.84
CA ARG A 394 0.89 3.75 -22.68
C ARG A 394 2.00 3.43 -23.69
N ARG A 395 2.40 2.17 -23.73
CA ARG A 395 3.38 1.62 -24.69
C ARG A 395 2.89 0.29 -25.23
N THR A 396 3.33 -0.06 -26.44
CA THR A 396 2.96 -1.32 -27.10
C THR A 396 4.21 -2.08 -27.51
N GLY A 397 4.21 -3.40 -27.30
CA GLY A 397 5.29 -4.28 -27.76
C GLY A 397 5.30 -5.62 -27.05
N ARG A 398 6.36 -6.40 -27.26
CA ARG A 398 6.62 -7.66 -26.52
C ARG A 398 7.14 -7.44 -25.09
N GLY A 399 7.46 -6.21 -24.76
CA GLY A 399 7.85 -5.81 -23.42
C GLY A 399 7.81 -4.30 -23.29
N ALA A 400 7.79 -3.82 -22.05
CA ALA A 400 7.80 -2.39 -21.74
C ALA A 400 8.69 -2.11 -20.53
N ARG A 401 9.26 -0.91 -20.49
CA ARG A 401 10.20 -0.45 -19.45
C ARG A 401 9.80 0.91 -18.90
N PHE A 402 8.96 0.95 -17.88
CA PHE A 402 8.56 2.24 -17.29
C PHE A 402 9.56 2.65 -16.22
N VAL A 403 10.20 3.80 -16.40
CA VAL A 403 11.15 4.37 -15.44
C VAL A 403 10.66 5.75 -15.06
N ALA A 404 10.13 5.88 -13.85
CA ALA A 404 9.49 7.09 -13.36
C ALA A 404 10.12 7.57 -12.05
N VAL A 405 10.40 8.85 -11.96
CA VAL A 405 10.83 9.51 -10.73
C VAL A 405 9.71 10.41 -10.23
N ILE A 406 9.30 10.21 -8.99
CA ILE A 406 8.23 10.93 -8.31
C ILE A 406 8.85 11.83 -7.23
N GLU A 407 8.87 13.14 -7.49
CA GLU A 407 9.51 14.15 -6.66
C GLU A 407 8.47 15.16 -6.14
N PRO A 408 8.13 15.16 -4.85
CA PRO A 408 7.31 16.21 -4.26
C PRO A 408 8.15 17.44 -3.89
N VAL A 409 7.60 18.63 -4.12
CA VAL A 409 8.20 19.91 -3.74
C VAL A 409 7.18 20.82 -3.07
N THR A 410 7.61 21.64 -2.11
CA THR A 410 6.74 22.57 -1.38
C THR A 410 6.81 23.99 -1.93
N GLY A 411 5.67 24.70 -1.92
CA GLY A 411 5.60 26.12 -2.27
C GLY A 411 6.02 26.40 -3.72
N SER A 412 6.85 27.42 -3.93
CA SER A 412 7.36 27.82 -5.26
C SER A 412 8.68 27.14 -5.64
N ALA A 413 9.12 26.13 -4.88
CA ALA A 413 10.32 25.38 -5.19
C ALA A 413 10.19 24.68 -6.54
N LYS A 414 11.29 24.66 -7.30
CA LYS A 414 11.36 23.93 -8.56
C LYS A 414 11.79 22.50 -8.29
N PRO A 415 11.30 21.51 -9.07
CA PRO A 415 11.80 20.15 -8.98
C PRO A 415 13.29 20.12 -9.34
N SER A 416 14.07 19.36 -8.57
CA SER A 416 15.49 19.18 -8.76
C SER A 416 15.79 18.17 -9.87
N VAL A 417 14.92 17.15 -10.03
CA VAL A 417 15.10 16.10 -11.04
C VAL A 417 14.96 16.71 -12.44
N SER A 418 16.05 16.64 -13.20
CA SER A 418 16.11 17.18 -14.56
C SER A 418 15.98 16.08 -15.60
N SER A 419 16.42 14.85 -15.33
CA SER A 419 16.23 13.74 -16.26
C SER A 419 16.28 12.39 -15.56
N VAL A 420 15.65 11.40 -16.20
CA VAL A 420 15.81 9.99 -15.90
C VAL A 420 15.98 9.25 -17.21
N ALA A 421 16.94 8.34 -17.24
CA ALA A 421 17.22 7.46 -18.37
C ALA A 421 17.52 6.07 -17.85
N TRP A 422 17.42 5.09 -18.72
CA TRP A 422 17.81 3.73 -18.40
C TRP A 422 18.50 3.09 -19.60
N ARG A 423 19.31 2.08 -19.31
CA ARG A 423 19.92 1.23 -20.33
C ARG A 423 20.09 -0.17 -19.78
N GLN A 424 20.20 -1.12 -20.70
CA GLN A 424 20.56 -2.48 -20.39
C GLN A 424 22.05 -2.70 -20.72
N GLU A 425 22.79 -3.24 -19.76
CA GLU A 425 24.18 -3.65 -19.94
C GLU A 425 24.28 -5.14 -19.59
N ASN A 426 24.37 -6.00 -20.60
CA ASN A 426 24.23 -7.45 -20.44
C ASN A 426 22.88 -7.80 -19.77
N ASP A 427 22.91 -8.51 -18.64
CA ASP A 427 21.71 -8.85 -17.85
C ASP A 427 21.32 -7.76 -16.84
N ASP A 428 22.13 -6.71 -16.72
CA ASP A 428 21.91 -5.65 -15.76
C ASP A 428 21.09 -4.51 -16.34
N VAL A 429 20.25 -3.92 -15.50
CA VAL A 429 19.56 -2.67 -15.80
C VAL A 429 20.22 -1.55 -15.01
N ILE A 430 20.59 -0.47 -15.70
CA ILE A 430 21.13 0.74 -15.08
C ILE A 430 20.15 1.87 -15.34
N VAL A 431 19.65 2.45 -14.25
CA VAL A 431 18.84 3.68 -14.27
C VAL A 431 19.71 4.83 -13.79
N GLU A 432 19.73 5.92 -14.54
CA GLU A 432 20.42 7.16 -14.19
C GLU A 432 19.40 8.27 -13.95
N VAL A 433 19.48 8.92 -12.79
CA VAL A 433 18.68 10.08 -12.41
C VAL A 433 19.63 11.26 -12.24
N VAL A 434 19.32 12.37 -12.92
CA VAL A 434 20.06 13.63 -12.75
C VAL A 434 19.18 14.59 -11.96
N SER A 435 19.70 15.10 -10.85
CA SER A 435 19.03 16.06 -9.96
C SER A 435 19.97 17.23 -9.66
N GLY A 436 19.67 18.41 -10.20
CA GLY A 436 20.55 19.58 -10.12
C GLY A 436 21.95 19.28 -10.69
N GLN A 437 22.98 19.37 -9.84
CA GLN A 437 24.38 19.02 -10.17
C GLN A 437 24.75 17.57 -9.79
N ASN A 438 23.84 16.84 -9.16
CA ASN A 438 24.06 15.48 -8.72
C ASN A 438 23.54 14.49 -9.76
N SER A 439 24.17 13.32 -9.79
CA SER A 439 23.69 12.17 -10.55
C SER A 439 23.71 10.95 -9.65
N GLU A 440 22.62 10.19 -9.70
CA GLU A 440 22.48 8.93 -9.01
C GLU A 440 22.28 7.82 -10.04
N SER A 441 22.94 6.69 -9.82
CA SER A 441 22.76 5.49 -10.64
C SER A 441 22.24 4.36 -9.78
N VAL A 442 21.24 3.65 -10.29
CA VAL A 442 20.68 2.45 -9.71
C VAL A 442 20.95 1.32 -10.68
N ARG A 443 21.80 0.38 -10.27
CA ARG A 443 22.09 -0.84 -11.00
C ARG A 443 21.31 -1.98 -10.36
N LEU A 444 20.43 -2.60 -11.13
CA LEU A 444 19.81 -3.88 -10.82
C LEU A 444 20.58 -4.96 -11.57
N ALA A 445 21.40 -5.73 -10.85
CA ALA A 445 22.24 -6.76 -11.43
C ALA A 445 21.49 -8.08 -11.57
N GLY A 446 21.37 -8.58 -12.80
CA GLY A 446 20.67 -9.81 -13.20
C GLY A 446 19.66 -10.37 -12.17
N ASP A 447 20.05 -11.50 -11.55
CA ASP A 447 19.24 -12.28 -10.61
C ASP A 447 19.36 -11.77 -9.15
N LEU A 448 19.09 -10.48 -8.91
CA LEU A 448 18.77 -9.89 -7.60
C LEU A 448 19.92 -9.17 -6.85
N GLY A 449 20.94 -8.65 -7.54
CA GLY A 449 21.84 -7.65 -6.94
C GLY A 449 21.29 -6.23 -7.10
N ILE A 450 21.46 -5.37 -6.10
CA ILE A 450 21.22 -3.92 -6.26
C ILE A 450 22.43 -3.12 -5.81
N GLU A 451 22.79 -2.11 -6.59
CA GLU A 451 23.77 -1.10 -6.21
C GLU A 451 23.20 0.28 -6.54
N ILE A 452 23.19 1.17 -5.54
CA ILE A 452 22.85 2.57 -5.70
C ILE A 452 24.12 3.38 -5.46
N ARG A 453 24.47 4.24 -6.42
CA ARG A 453 25.61 5.14 -6.31
C ARG A 453 25.14 6.59 -6.45
N SER A 454 25.64 7.46 -5.58
CA SER A 454 25.50 8.91 -5.69
C SER A 454 26.86 9.47 -6.09
N GLY A 455 26.97 9.98 -7.32
CA GLY A 455 28.25 10.21 -7.98
C GLY A 455 29.08 8.92 -8.03
N GLN A 456 30.31 8.97 -7.49
CA GLN A 456 31.20 7.80 -7.46
C GLN A 456 31.00 6.90 -6.24
N LYS A 457 30.25 7.34 -5.22
CA LYS A 457 30.11 6.64 -3.94
C LYS A 457 28.92 5.70 -3.94
N THR A 458 29.13 4.43 -3.60
CA THR A 458 28.06 3.48 -3.30
C THR A 458 27.37 3.86 -1.99
N VAL A 459 26.06 4.11 -2.05
CA VAL A 459 25.24 4.56 -0.91
C VAL A 459 24.31 3.46 -0.38
N LEU A 460 24.00 2.48 -1.22
CA LEU A 460 23.31 1.25 -0.84
C LEU A 460 23.79 0.14 -1.77
N ALA A 461 24.08 -1.03 -1.22
CA ALA A 461 24.31 -2.22 -2.01
C ALA A 461 23.73 -3.42 -1.29
N SER A 462 23.17 -4.36 -2.04
CA SER A 462 22.77 -5.67 -1.56
C SER A 462 23.03 -6.69 -2.64
N GLN A 463 23.51 -7.86 -2.22
CA GLN A 463 23.74 -9.00 -3.11
C GLN A 463 22.59 -9.99 -2.94
N PRO A 464 22.35 -10.88 -3.92
CA PRO A 464 21.44 -12.00 -3.72
C PRO A 464 21.86 -12.74 -2.44
N ALA A 465 20.90 -13.07 -1.57
CA ALA A 465 21.18 -14.04 -0.52
C ALA A 465 21.60 -15.32 -1.24
N GLY A 466 22.86 -15.77 -1.04
CA GLY A 466 23.31 -17.05 -1.57
C GLY A 466 22.32 -18.13 -1.15
N GLY A 467 21.82 -18.88 -2.13
CA GLY A 467 20.75 -19.86 -1.95
C GLY A 467 21.06 -21.00 -0.98
#